data_AF-A0A2T2SZY1-F1
#
_entry.id   AF-A0A2T2SZY1-F1
#
_cell.length_a   1.000
_cell.length_b   1.000
_cell.length_c   1.000
_cell.angle_alpha   90.00
_cell.angle_beta   90.00
_cell.angle_gamma   90.00
#
_symmetry.space_group_name_H-M   'P 1'
#
loop_
_entity.id
_entity.type
_entity.pdbx_description
1 polymer ?
#
loop_
_entity_poly.entity_id
_entity_poly.type
_entity_poly.pdbx_seq_one_letter_code
_entity_poly.pdbx_strand_id
1 'polypeptide(L)'
;RAVAVDESRIREWMRLGTSTTGVSIGPEAAACVGAAETLSSEGWIAPDDRVVLFNCGAAQKYPQTLDLDFPRLSPTDEVNWDQLRAGALD
;
A
#
# COMPACT_ATOMS: atom_id res chain seq x y z
N ARG A 1 18.95 -14.94 -6.24
CA ARG A 1 17.98 -14.96 -7.37
C ARG A 1 17.47 -13.55 -7.57
N ALA A 2 17.35 -13.07 -8.81
CA ALA A 2 16.60 -11.85 -9.10
C ALA A 2 15.18 -12.25 -9.51
N VAL A 3 14.17 -11.49 -9.07
CA VAL A 3 12.75 -11.76 -9.32
C VAL A 3 12.13 -10.48 -9.87
N ALA A 4 11.42 -10.60 -10.98
CA ALA A 4 10.58 -9.54 -11.50
C ALA A 4 9.18 -9.66 -10.90
N VAL A 5 8.53 -8.52 -10.68
CA VAL A 5 7.15 -8.45 -10.18
C VAL A 5 6.32 -7.55 -11.08
N ASP A 6 5.01 -7.76 -11.09
CA ASP A 6 4.09 -6.99 -11.92
C ASP A 6 3.91 -5.56 -11.36
N GLU A 7 4.25 -4.55 -12.15
CA GLU A 7 4.10 -3.14 -11.78
C GLU A 7 2.64 -2.77 -11.50
N SER A 8 1.67 -3.38 -12.19
CA SER A 8 0.25 -3.10 -12.00
C SER A 8 -0.25 -3.46 -10.59
N ARG A 9 0.44 -4.39 -9.91
CA ARG A 9 0.14 -4.82 -8.54
C ARG A 9 0.85 -4.00 -7.46
N ILE A 10 1.74 -3.08 -7.81
CA ILE A 10 2.49 -2.30 -6.80
C ILE A 10 1.55 -1.59 -5.82
N ARG A 11 0.46 -0.99 -6.29
CA ARG A 11 -0.51 -0.31 -5.42
C ARG A 11 -1.23 -1.26 -4.47
N GLU A 12 -1.50 -2.48 -4.90
CA GLU A 12 -2.08 -3.54 -4.06
C GLU A 12 -1.11 -3.88 -2.93
N TRP A 13 0.16 -4.12 -3.25
CA TRP A 13 1.19 -4.42 -2.25
C TRP A 13 1.50 -3.25 -1.33
N MET A 14 1.48 -2.01 -1.82
CA MET A 14 1.57 -0.81 -0.97
C MET A 14 0.46 -0.80 0.08
N ARG A 15 -0.79 -1.06 -0.35
CA ARG A 15 -1.95 -1.13 0.55
C ARG A 15 -1.80 -2.28 1.54
N LEU A 16 -1.42 -3.47 1.08
CA LEU A 16 -1.22 -4.65 1.94
C LEU A 16 -0.15 -4.41 3.00
N GLY A 17 1.05 -3.97 2.61
CA GLY A 17 2.14 -3.73 3.56
C GLY A 17 1.78 -2.64 4.57
N THR A 18 1.13 -1.56 4.12
CA THR A 18 0.71 -0.47 5.01
C THR A 18 -0.39 -0.90 5.98
N SER A 19 -1.41 -1.60 5.50
CA SER A 19 -2.57 -2.00 6.34
C SER A 19 -2.22 -3.09 7.36
N THR A 20 -1.24 -3.94 7.06
CA THR A 20 -0.82 -5.03 7.96
C THR A 20 0.22 -4.59 9.00
N THR A 21 1.08 -3.62 8.66
CA THR A 21 2.18 -3.21 9.53
C THR A 21 1.95 -1.86 10.23
N GLY A 22 1.04 -1.03 9.71
CA GLY A 22 0.92 0.38 10.10
C GLY A 22 2.07 1.27 9.61
N VAL A 23 3.02 0.74 8.86
CA VAL A 23 4.16 1.49 8.30
C VAL A 23 3.82 1.92 6.87
N SER A 24 3.93 3.22 6.59
CA SER A 24 3.80 3.74 5.23
C SER A 24 4.96 3.24 4.36
N ILE A 25 4.64 2.49 3.30
CA ILE A 25 5.63 1.94 2.37
C ILE A 25 5.48 2.53 0.96
N GLY A 26 6.61 2.77 0.30
CA GLY A 26 6.68 3.22 -1.09
C GLY A 26 6.56 2.08 -2.11
N PRO A 27 6.55 2.40 -3.41
CA PRO A 27 6.44 1.42 -4.49
C PRO A 27 7.62 0.45 -4.53
N GLU A 28 8.83 0.88 -4.19
CA GLU A 28 10.03 0.04 -4.17
C GLU A 28 9.93 -1.05 -3.08
N ALA A 29 9.44 -0.67 -1.91
CA ALA A 29 9.21 -1.60 -0.81
C ALA A 29 8.05 -2.55 -1.10
N ALA A 30 6.99 -2.05 -1.76
CA ALA A 30 5.87 -2.87 -2.21
C ALA A 30 6.28 -3.90 -3.27
N ALA A 31 7.21 -3.57 -4.17
CA ALA A 31 7.80 -4.54 -5.08
C ALA A 31 8.51 -5.69 -4.31
N CYS A 32 9.17 -5.37 -3.19
CA CYS A 32 9.76 -6.40 -2.33
C CYS A 32 8.69 -7.26 -1.62
N VAL A 33 7.53 -6.70 -1.26
CA VAL A 33 6.39 -7.47 -0.75
C VAL A 33 5.90 -8.47 -1.81
N GLY A 34 5.73 -8.04 -3.06
CA GLY A 34 5.34 -8.92 -4.16
C GLY A 34 6.38 -10.01 -4.48
N ALA A 35 7.66 -9.68 -4.37
CA ALA A 35 8.74 -10.64 -4.51
C ALA A 35 8.72 -11.67 -3.38
N ALA A 36 8.46 -11.24 -2.14
CA ALA A 36 8.31 -12.13 -1.00
C ALA A 36 7.09 -13.06 -1.13
N GLU A 37 5.94 -12.53 -1.59
CA GLU A 37 4.75 -13.32 -1.93
C GLU A 37 5.09 -14.43 -2.94
N THR A 38 5.76 -14.07 -4.03
CA THR A 38 6.14 -15.02 -5.09
C THR A 38 7.12 -16.07 -4.56
N LEU A 39 8.21 -15.64 -3.93
CA LEU A 39 9.25 -16.54 -3.43
C LEU A 39 8.75 -17.45 -2.29
N SER A 40 7.81 -16.99 -1.48
CA SER A 40 7.15 -17.83 -0.48
C SER A 40 6.25 -18.88 -1.14
N SER A 41 5.47 -18.49 -2.16
CA SER A 41 4.60 -19.43 -2.89
C SER A 41 5.38 -20.54 -3.62
N GLU A 42 6.60 -20.23 -4.06
CA GLU A 42 7.53 -21.19 -4.67
C GLU A 42 8.29 -22.06 -3.65
N GLY A 43 8.15 -21.79 -2.35
CA GLY A 43 8.89 -22.46 -1.28
C GLY A 43 10.37 -22.06 -1.19
N TRP A 44 10.78 -20.97 -1.84
CA TRP A 44 12.15 -20.44 -1.72
C TRP A 44 12.36 -19.71 -0.40
N ILE A 45 11.35 -18.99 0.09
CA ILE A 45 11.27 -18.49 1.47
C ILE A 45 10.47 -19.52 2.28
N ALA A 46 11.12 -20.13 3.28
CA ALA A 46 10.48 -21.07 4.19
C ALA A 46 9.59 -20.35 5.22
N PRO A 47 8.58 -21.02 5.80
CA PRO A 47 7.69 -20.41 6.80
C PRO A 47 8.39 -19.85 8.05
N ASP A 48 9.57 -20.38 8.39
CA ASP A 48 10.39 -20.02 9.54
C ASP A 48 11.57 -19.08 9.19
N ASP A 49 11.73 -18.73 7.92
CA ASP A 49 12.75 -17.77 7.49
C ASP A 49 12.47 -16.36 8.02
N ARG A 50 13.55 -15.63 8.31
CA ARG A 50 13.49 -14.22 8.68
C ARG A 50 13.88 -13.36 7.49
N VAL A 51 12.92 -12.62 6.98
CA VAL A 51 13.07 -11.76 5.81
C VAL A 51 13.04 -10.30 6.24
N VAL A 52 13.97 -9.50 5.70
CA VAL A 52 13.99 -8.03 5.89
C VAL A 52 13.67 -7.38 4.56
N LEU A 53 12.61 -6.57 4.53
CA LEU A 53 12.27 -5.73 3.39
C LEU A 53 12.74 -4.30 3.68
N PHE A 54 13.55 -3.73 2.79
CA PHE A 54 14.04 -2.37 2.95
C PHE A 54 13.01 -1.37 2.44
N ASN A 55 12.42 -0.61 3.36
CA ASN A 55 11.54 0.51 3.01
C ASN A 55 12.37 1.75 2.64
N CYS A 56 12.77 1.87 1.37
CA CYS A 56 13.63 2.95 0.88
C CYS A 56 12.95 4.34 0.88
N GLY A 57 11.63 4.39 0.97
CA GLY A 57 10.86 5.63 0.99
C GLY A 57 9.40 5.38 1.31
N ALA A 58 8.74 6.35 1.93
CA ALA A 58 7.35 6.24 2.33
C ALA A 58 6.39 6.68 1.19
N ALA A 59 5.14 6.23 1.23
CA ALA A 59 4.11 6.53 0.20
C ALA A 59 3.91 8.03 -0.04
N GLN A 60 4.17 8.88 0.96
CA GLN A 60 4.04 10.34 0.88
C GLN A 60 4.95 10.99 -0.16
N LYS A 61 5.99 10.29 -0.64
CA LYS A 61 6.83 10.76 -1.74
C LYS A 61 6.15 10.61 -3.12
N TYR A 62 5.05 9.87 -3.18
CA TYR A 62 4.36 9.49 -4.41
C TYR A 62 2.84 9.79 -4.35
N PRO A 63 2.41 11.00 -3.96
CA PRO A 63 0.97 11.31 -3.89
C PRO A 63 0.26 11.10 -5.24
N GLN A 64 0.95 11.34 -6.35
CA GLN A 64 0.44 11.16 -7.71
C GLN A 64 0.19 9.69 -8.09
N THR A 65 0.75 8.72 -7.36
CA THR A 65 0.52 7.30 -7.63
C THR A 65 -0.69 6.77 -6.87
N LEU A 66 -1.26 7.54 -5.96
CA LEU A 66 -2.46 7.18 -5.22
C LEU A 66 -3.68 7.58 -6.04
N ASP A 67 -4.43 6.58 -6.50
CA ASP A 67 -5.73 6.77 -7.11
C ASP A 67 -6.78 6.66 -6.00
N LEU A 68 -7.06 7.81 -5.39
CA LEU A 68 -7.98 7.94 -4.26
C LEU A 68 -9.00 9.00 -4.58
N ASP A 69 -10.26 8.58 -4.60
CA ASP A 69 -11.38 9.48 -4.67
C ASP A 69 -11.67 9.97 -3.24
N PHE A 70 -11.41 11.25 -3.00
CA PHE A 70 -11.62 11.86 -1.69
C PHE A 70 -12.86 12.75 -1.74
N PRO A 71 -13.75 12.67 -0.74
CA PRO A 71 -14.91 13.54 -0.67
C PRO A 71 -14.45 14.99 -0.58
N ARG A 72 -15.14 15.88 -1.31
CA ARG A 72 -14.86 17.31 -1.28
C ARG A 72 -15.58 17.93 -0.10
N LEU A 73 -14.85 18.65 0.75
CA LEU A 73 -15.42 19.35 1.90
C LEU A 73 -15.38 20.85 1.65
N SER A 74 -16.50 21.53 1.92
CA SER A 74 -16.54 22.98 2.01
C SER A 74 -15.88 23.42 3.33
N PRO A 75 -14.95 24.40 3.31
CA PRO A 75 -14.31 24.88 4.53
C PRO A 75 -15.24 25.70 5.43
N THR A 76 -16.43 26.08 4.94
CA THR A 76 -17.40 26.89 5.67
C THR A 76 -18.58 26.11 6.22
N ASP A 77 -18.79 24.89 5.73
CA ASP A 77 -19.96 24.09 6.08
C ASP A 77 -19.64 23.18 7.27
N GLU A 78 -20.64 22.90 8.10
CA GLU A 78 -20.49 21.90 9.15
C GLU A 78 -20.30 20.52 8.52
N VAL A 79 -19.28 19.78 8.97
CA VAL A 79 -19.00 18.44 8.47
C VAL A 79 -20.02 17.45 9.01
N ASN A 80 -20.79 16.84 8.12
CA ASN A 80 -21.63 15.70 8.47
C ASN A 80 -20.79 14.41 8.53
N TRP A 81 -20.36 14.05 9.74
CA TRP A 81 -19.52 12.88 9.98
C TRP A 81 -20.20 11.54 9.64
N ASP A 82 -21.52 11.46 9.74
CA ASP A 82 -22.25 10.24 9.41
C ASP A 82 -22.31 10.02 7.90
N GLN A 83 -22.55 11.08 7.13
CA GLN A 83 -22.47 11.04 5.65
C GLN A 83 -21.05 10.76 5.16
N LEU A 84 -20.03 11.37 5.78
CA LEU A 84 -18.62 11.12 5.45
C LEU A 84 -18.25 9.65 5.61
N ARG A 85 -18.62 9.04 6.74
CA ARG A 85 -18.35 7.61 7.01
C ARG A 85 -19.11 6.69 6.06
N ALA A 86 -20.31 7.08 5.64
CA ALA A 86 -21.11 6.34 4.67
C ALA A 86 -20.57 6.45 3.22
N GLY A 87 -19.56 7.29 2.97
CA GLY A 87 -19.07 7.59 1.62
C GLY A 87 -20.12 8.29 0.76
N ALA A 88 -21.07 9.00 1.39
CA ALA A 88 -22.22 9.62 0.75
C ALA A 88 -22.09 11.16 0.66
N LEU A 89 -20.86 11.67 0.69
CA LEU A 89 -20.57 13.08 0.45
C LEU A 89 -20.15 13.26 -1.00
N ASP A 90 -20.80 14.22 -1.67
CA ASP A 90 -20.55 14.61 -3.07
C ASP A 90 -19.36 15.61 -3.15
#